data_AF-A0A933KLA1-F1
#
_entry.id   AF-A0A933KLA1-F1
#
_cell.length_a   1.000
_cell.length_b   1.000
_cell.length_c   1.000
_cell.angle_alpha   90.00
_cell.angle_beta   90.00
_cell.angle_gamma   90.00
#
_symmetry.space_group_name_H-M   'P 1'
#
loop_
_entity.id
_entity.type
_entity.pdbx_description
1 polymer ?
#
loop_
_entity_poly.entity_id
_entity_poly.type
_entity_poly.pdbx_seq_one_letter_code
_entity_poly.pdbx_strand_id
1 'polypeptide(L)'
;MIGTTQGEVSIADYWDRLVTVALLGTDRREPPVPLRGGLADLAADDPLPTPSQRMLRQVAATVVVRRAGLLAGAPVASVAPPLADARPASPALATATWWRVVADWPVLEDEWLLTVVRNGWRLAPELVPTVLARHRADAVRHARALLAAGPLGLWMIEWSPPLACVAKQVAAQEATAAELPALPVVPDLVPLLTAEAGEVARTLATGLASARFGSAHRAVLVNLVARVRADALPAVVKAVGSVDPSSPSIGLAFALADLARLRHHMLTELEPA
;
A
#
# COMPACT_ATOMS: atom_id res chain seq x y z
N MET A 1 -0.83 30.51 70.48
CA MET A 1 -1.96 29.86 69.76
C MET A 1 -1.57 29.75 68.30
N ILE A 2 -1.07 28.58 67.91
CA ILE A 2 -0.59 28.30 66.55
C ILE A 2 -1.81 27.77 65.78
N GLY A 3 -2.26 28.53 64.78
CA GLY A 3 -3.32 28.12 63.87
C GLY A 3 -2.82 27.02 62.95
N THR A 4 -3.56 25.92 62.91
CA THR A 4 -3.38 24.78 62.02
C THR A 4 -3.47 25.20 60.56
N THR A 5 -2.39 25.03 59.80
CA THR A 5 -2.36 25.07 58.33
C THR A 5 -3.29 23.98 57.79
N GLN A 6 -4.42 24.38 57.20
CA GLN A 6 -5.28 23.51 56.40
C GLN A 6 -4.50 23.06 55.16
N GLY A 7 -4.28 21.75 55.02
CA GLY A 7 -3.67 21.17 53.83
C GLY A 7 -4.55 21.43 52.60
N GLU A 8 -3.96 21.97 51.54
CA GLU A 8 -4.64 22.14 50.24
C GLU A 8 -5.04 20.77 49.69
N VAL A 9 -6.35 20.56 49.52
CA VAL A 9 -6.90 19.34 48.92
C VAL A 9 -6.64 19.39 47.42
N SER A 10 -5.95 18.38 46.87
CA SER A 10 -5.65 18.32 45.44
C SER A 10 -6.88 17.96 44.60
N ILE A 11 -6.83 18.23 43.30
CA ILE A 11 -7.87 17.79 42.34
C ILE A 11 -8.03 16.26 42.33
N ALA A 12 -6.95 15.51 42.60
CA ALA A 12 -7.01 14.06 42.70
C ALA A 12 -7.76 13.60 43.96
N ASP A 13 -7.46 14.21 45.12
CA ASP A 13 -8.17 13.92 46.37
C ASP A 13 -9.64 14.30 46.31
N TYR A 14 -9.94 15.40 45.61
CA TYR A 14 -11.31 15.85 45.39
C TYR A 14 -12.08 14.90 44.45
N TRP A 15 -11.42 14.40 43.40
CA TRP A 15 -11.99 13.37 42.52
C TRP A 15 -12.36 12.09 43.28
N ASP A 16 -11.48 11.58 44.14
CA ASP A 16 -11.72 10.36 44.89
C ASP A 16 -12.89 10.51 45.88
N ARG A 17 -13.06 11.71 46.46
CA ARG A 17 -14.23 12.05 47.28
C ARG A 17 -15.52 12.07 46.46
N LEU A 18 -15.50 12.62 45.24
CA LEU A 18 -16.65 12.60 44.34
C LEU A 18 -17.04 11.17 43.96
N VAL A 19 -16.07 10.32 43.62
CA VAL A 19 -16.30 8.90 43.30
C VAL A 19 -16.88 8.15 44.49
N THR A 20 -16.38 8.42 45.69
CA THR A 20 -16.89 7.80 46.93
C THR A 20 -18.35 8.17 47.19
N VAL A 21 -18.73 9.45 47.01
CA VAL A 21 -20.13 9.88 47.13
C VAL A 21 -20.99 9.26 46.03
N ALA A 22 -20.46 9.11 44.80
CA ALA A 22 -21.16 8.42 43.71
C ALA A 22 -21.59 7.01 44.09
N LEU A 23 -20.65 6.25 44.64
CA LEU A 23 -20.84 4.84 44.96
C LEU A 23 -21.78 4.64 46.16
N LEU A 24 -21.83 5.60 47.08
CA LEU A 24 -22.68 5.56 48.27
C LEU A 24 -24.08 6.15 48.03
N GLY A 25 -24.25 6.94 46.97
CA GLY A 25 -25.48 7.62 46.60
C GLY A 25 -25.67 8.96 47.29
N THR A 26 -26.15 9.96 46.54
CA THR A 26 -26.31 11.34 47.03
C THR A 26 -27.43 11.51 48.06
N ASP A 27 -28.32 10.52 48.18
CA ASP A 27 -29.38 10.51 49.20
C ASP A 27 -28.83 10.14 50.60
N ARG A 28 -27.71 9.43 50.64
CA ARG A 28 -27.07 8.95 51.89
C ARG A 28 -25.85 9.78 52.27
N ARG A 29 -25.21 10.44 51.31
CA ARG A 29 -24.09 11.36 51.54
C ARG A 29 -24.19 12.58 50.65
N GLU A 30 -24.02 13.74 51.28
CA GLU A 30 -23.89 15.00 50.56
C GLU A 30 -22.60 15.04 49.72
N PRO A 31 -22.65 15.54 48.47
CA PRO A 31 -21.46 15.81 47.68
C PRO A 31 -20.51 16.75 48.42
N PRO A 32 -19.18 16.57 48.29
CA PRO A 32 -18.21 17.44 48.91
C PRO A 32 -18.36 18.89 48.42
N VAL A 33 -18.05 19.85 49.28
CA VAL A 33 -18.00 21.26 48.90
C VAL A 33 -16.95 21.43 47.78
N PRO A 34 -17.28 22.12 46.67
CA PRO A 34 -16.32 22.41 45.60
C PRO A 34 -15.04 23.07 46.12
N LEU A 35 -13.91 22.69 45.52
CA LEU A 35 -12.66 23.43 45.71
C LEU A 35 -12.84 24.87 45.22
N ARG A 36 -12.26 25.84 45.95
CA ARG A 36 -12.34 27.26 45.62
C ARG A 36 -11.80 27.54 44.21
N GLY A 37 -12.30 28.61 43.58
CA GLY A 37 -11.96 29.00 42.21
C GLY A 37 -13.02 28.53 41.21
N GLY A 38 -12.66 28.36 39.93
CA GLY A 38 -13.62 28.12 38.85
C GLY A 38 -14.54 26.89 39.01
N LEU A 39 -14.16 25.90 39.84
CA LEU A 39 -15.03 24.78 40.20
C LEU A 39 -16.15 25.17 41.18
N ALA A 40 -15.87 26.08 42.12
CA ALA A 40 -16.86 26.63 43.03
C ALA A 40 -17.79 27.63 42.32
N ASP A 41 -17.26 28.42 41.39
CA ASP A 41 -18.02 29.39 40.62
C ASP A 41 -19.07 28.67 39.74
N LEU A 42 -18.68 27.61 39.03
CA LEU A 42 -19.59 26.80 38.21
C LEU A 42 -20.66 26.07 39.05
N ALA A 43 -20.34 25.72 40.30
CA ALA A 43 -21.30 25.10 41.21
C ALA A 43 -22.30 26.12 41.80
N ALA A 44 -21.93 27.41 41.83
CA ALA A 44 -22.76 28.50 42.33
C ALA A 44 -23.76 29.05 41.28
N ASP A 45 -23.56 28.72 39.99
CA ASP A 45 -24.45 29.14 38.89
C ASP A 45 -25.86 28.51 38.95
N ASP A 46 -26.09 27.52 39.81
CA ASP A 46 -27.45 27.05 40.14
C ASP A 46 -27.88 27.59 41.51
N PRO A 47 -28.98 28.36 41.60
CA PRO A 47 -29.42 28.87 42.90
C PRO A 47 -30.08 27.80 43.79
N LEU A 48 -30.57 26.66 43.25
CA LEU A 48 -31.21 25.58 44.04
C LEU A 48 -30.97 24.16 43.47
N PRO A 49 -29.71 23.70 43.35
CA PRO A 49 -29.41 22.40 42.76
C PRO A 49 -29.71 21.27 43.74
N THR A 50 -30.29 20.18 43.24
CA THR A 50 -30.38 18.94 44.02
C THR A 50 -28.97 18.37 44.29
N PRO A 51 -28.78 17.54 45.33
CA PRO A 51 -27.48 16.91 45.59
C PRO A 51 -26.89 16.18 44.37
N SER A 52 -27.70 15.42 43.62
CA SER A 52 -27.24 14.72 42.41
C SER A 52 -26.81 15.68 41.29
N GLN A 53 -27.50 16.81 41.12
CA GLN A 53 -27.14 17.82 40.12
C GLN A 53 -25.81 18.51 40.47
N ARG A 54 -25.60 18.88 41.74
CA ARG A 54 -24.30 19.41 42.21
C ARG A 54 -23.17 18.43 41.92
N MET A 55 -23.39 17.17 42.23
CA MET A 55 -22.40 16.12 42.04
C MET A 55 -22.03 15.95 40.56
N LEU A 56 -23.01 15.88 39.64
CA LEU A 56 -22.75 15.72 38.21
C LEU A 56 -21.98 16.92 37.63
N ARG A 57 -22.30 18.15 38.05
CA ARG A 57 -21.56 19.36 37.63
C ARG A 57 -20.12 19.35 38.13
N GLN A 58 -19.92 18.99 39.40
CA GLN A 58 -18.58 18.88 39.99
C GLN A 58 -17.73 17.80 39.30
N VAL A 59 -18.32 16.65 38.96
CA VAL A 59 -17.65 15.57 38.20
C VAL A 59 -17.28 16.06 36.81
N ALA A 60 -18.20 16.68 36.07
CA ALA A 60 -17.95 17.18 34.72
C ALA A 60 -16.81 18.20 34.71
N ALA A 61 -16.85 19.16 35.64
CA ALA A 61 -15.82 20.20 35.75
C ALA A 61 -14.46 19.63 36.18
N THR A 62 -14.43 18.66 37.09
CA THR A 62 -13.20 17.97 37.49
C THR A 62 -12.59 17.16 36.33
N VAL A 63 -13.42 16.51 35.49
CA VAL A 63 -12.96 15.83 34.27
C VAL A 63 -12.37 16.82 33.26
N VAL A 64 -13.00 17.98 33.08
CA VAL A 64 -12.46 19.05 32.22
C VAL A 64 -11.11 19.53 32.73
N VAL A 65 -10.96 19.84 34.03
CA VAL A 65 -9.68 20.26 34.62
C VAL A 65 -8.59 19.19 34.45
N ARG A 66 -8.93 17.92 34.68
CA ARG A 66 -7.98 16.80 34.51
C ARG A 66 -7.55 16.59 33.06
N ARG A 67 -8.42 16.87 32.09
CA ARG A 67 -8.10 16.79 30.66
C ARG A 67 -7.43 18.04 30.12
N ALA A 68 -7.82 19.23 30.61
CA ALA A 68 -7.23 20.51 30.22
C ALA A 68 -5.80 20.69 30.77
N GLY A 69 -5.44 19.97 31.84
CA GLY A 69 -4.07 19.84 32.32
C GLY A 69 -3.19 18.90 31.49
N LEU A 70 -3.73 18.21 30.48
CA LEU A 70 -2.94 17.44 29.54
C LEU A 70 -2.36 18.40 28.49
N LEU A 71 -1.18 18.93 28.77
CA LEU A 71 -0.38 19.60 27.76
C LEU A 71 -0.01 18.57 26.68
N ALA A 72 0.05 19.02 25.42
CA ALA A 72 0.65 18.22 24.37
C ALA A 72 2.04 17.78 24.83
N GLY A 73 2.36 16.49 24.65
CA GLY A 73 3.69 15.99 24.93
C GLY A 73 4.75 16.81 24.16
N ALA A 74 5.99 16.79 24.64
CA ALA A 74 7.08 17.46 23.94
C ALA A 74 7.05 17.08 22.45
N PRO A 75 7.19 18.04 21.52
CA PRO A 75 7.17 17.74 20.10
C PRO A 75 8.25 16.71 19.80
N VAL A 76 7.82 15.59 19.22
CA VAL A 76 8.74 14.55 18.76
C VAL A 76 9.45 15.09 17.53
N ALA A 77 10.77 14.90 17.44
CA ALA A 77 11.54 15.31 16.29
C ALA A 77 10.93 14.70 15.01
N SER A 78 10.70 15.55 14.00
CA SER A 78 10.22 15.09 12.71
C SER A 78 11.25 14.15 12.07
N VAL A 79 10.77 13.08 11.46
CA VAL A 79 11.61 12.17 10.70
C VAL A 79 12.28 12.94 9.55
N ALA A 80 13.60 12.79 9.41
CA ALA A 80 14.34 13.37 8.29
C ALA A 80 13.83 12.79 6.96
N PRO A 81 13.64 13.60 5.90
CA PRO A 81 13.17 13.09 4.62
C PRO A 81 14.20 12.18 3.93
N PRO A 82 13.79 11.31 3.01
CA PRO A 82 14.72 10.56 2.17
C PRO A 82 15.58 11.50 1.32
N LEU A 83 16.73 10.99 0.83
CA LEU A 83 17.53 11.73 -0.15
C LEU A 83 16.70 12.03 -1.40
N ALA A 84 16.95 13.19 -2.01
CA ALA A 84 16.25 13.60 -3.21
C ALA A 84 16.52 12.65 -4.38
N ASP A 85 15.49 12.34 -5.15
CA ASP A 85 15.56 11.60 -6.41
C ASP A 85 15.08 12.49 -7.54
N ALA A 86 15.96 12.77 -8.51
CA ALA A 86 15.66 13.65 -9.63
C ALA A 86 14.73 13.01 -10.67
N ARG A 87 14.61 11.68 -10.70
CA ARG A 87 13.74 10.95 -11.63
C ARG A 87 12.28 11.30 -11.36
N PRO A 88 11.45 11.61 -12.36
CA PRO A 88 10.02 11.85 -12.13
C PRO A 88 9.31 10.59 -11.60
N ALA A 89 8.26 10.77 -10.78
CA ALA A 89 7.42 9.66 -10.33
C ALA A 89 6.64 9.07 -11.51
N SER A 90 6.44 7.75 -11.48
CA SER A 90 5.64 7.03 -12.48
C SER A 90 4.25 7.67 -12.62
N PRO A 91 3.73 7.82 -13.85
CA PRO A 91 2.39 8.37 -14.06
C PRO A 91 1.32 7.62 -13.27
N ALA A 92 0.28 8.33 -12.82
CA ALA A 92 -0.81 7.74 -12.04
C ALA A 92 -1.49 6.56 -12.76
N LEU A 93 -1.59 6.65 -14.10
CA LEU A 93 -2.14 5.57 -14.92
C LEU A 93 -1.24 4.32 -14.89
N ALA A 94 0.09 4.49 -14.99
CA ALA A 94 1.04 3.37 -14.87
C ALA A 94 0.97 2.70 -13.49
N THR A 95 0.77 3.49 -12.42
CA THR A 95 0.54 2.97 -11.05
C THR A 95 -0.74 2.13 -10.99
N ALA A 96 -1.84 2.60 -11.60
CA ALA A 96 -3.08 1.82 -11.68
C ALA A 96 -2.91 0.54 -12.51
N THR A 97 -2.18 0.62 -13.62
CA THR A 97 -1.85 -0.54 -14.47
C THR A 97 -1.02 -1.59 -13.71
N TRP A 98 -0.11 -1.19 -12.83
CA TRP A 98 0.64 -2.14 -12.00
C TRP A 98 -0.29 -2.99 -11.11
N TRP A 99 -1.30 -2.37 -10.47
CA TRP A 99 -2.28 -3.11 -9.66
C TRP A 99 -3.02 -4.16 -10.47
N ARG A 100 -3.36 -3.83 -11.72
CA ARG A 100 -3.98 -4.78 -12.65
C ARG A 100 -3.00 -5.88 -13.06
N VAL A 101 -1.75 -5.53 -13.35
CA VAL A 101 -0.69 -6.50 -13.67
C VAL A 101 -0.52 -7.53 -12.56
N VAL A 102 -0.40 -7.11 -11.30
CA VAL A 102 -0.20 -8.07 -10.20
C VAL A 102 -1.41 -8.92 -9.87
N ALA A 103 -2.62 -8.44 -10.18
CA ALA A 103 -3.87 -9.17 -9.98
C ALA A 103 -4.13 -10.19 -11.11
N ASP A 104 -4.00 -9.76 -12.36
CA ASP A 104 -4.44 -10.55 -13.52
C ASP A 104 -3.27 -11.30 -14.19
N TRP A 105 -2.12 -10.63 -14.32
CA TRP A 105 -1.00 -11.07 -15.17
C TRP A 105 0.38 -10.84 -14.52
N PRO A 106 0.68 -11.48 -13.37
CA PRO A 106 1.91 -11.23 -12.60
C PRO A 106 3.21 -11.56 -13.36
N VAL A 107 3.11 -12.27 -14.49
CA VAL A 107 4.24 -12.52 -15.42
C VAL A 107 4.80 -11.22 -16.03
N LEU A 108 4.02 -10.15 -16.08
CA LEU A 108 4.41 -8.84 -16.60
C LEU A 108 5.06 -7.93 -15.54
N GLU A 109 5.00 -8.30 -14.25
CA GLU A 109 5.45 -7.44 -13.16
C GLU A 109 6.95 -7.07 -13.27
N ASP A 110 7.79 -8.04 -13.63
CA ASP A 110 9.23 -7.81 -13.84
C ASP A 110 9.48 -6.85 -15.02
N GLU A 111 8.68 -6.95 -16.09
CA GLU A 111 8.79 -6.05 -17.25
C GLU A 111 8.32 -4.65 -16.92
N TRP A 112 7.23 -4.51 -16.16
CA TRP A 112 6.76 -3.23 -15.66
C TRP A 112 7.84 -2.51 -14.85
N LEU A 113 8.41 -3.19 -13.83
CA LEU A 113 9.44 -2.60 -12.96
C LEU A 113 10.70 -2.21 -13.74
N LEU A 114 11.14 -3.06 -14.66
CA LEU A 114 12.29 -2.77 -15.50
C LEU A 114 12.02 -1.61 -16.45
N THR A 115 10.81 -1.48 -16.97
CA THR A 115 10.44 -0.38 -17.87
C THR A 115 10.43 0.96 -17.11
N VAL A 116 9.90 0.99 -15.88
CA VAL A 116 10.01 2.15 -14.97
C VAL A 116 11.47 2.59 -14.82
N VAL A 117 12.35 1.66 -14.46
CA VAL A 117 13.78 1.95 -14.24
C VAL A 117 14.46 2.41 -15.53
N ARG A 118 14.26 1.69 -16.64
CA ARG A 118 14.90 1.96 -17.94
C ARG A 118 14.50 3.30 -18.53
N ASN A 119 13.24 3.70 -18.36
CA ASN A 119 12.74 4.98 -18.87
C ASN A 119 12.97 6.14 -17.89
N GLY A 120 13.73 5.91 -16.81
CA GLY A 120 14.15 6.97 -15.88
C GLY A 120 13.04 7.41 -14.92
N TRP A 121 12.00 6.62 -14.74
CA TRP A 121 10.97 6.85 -13.73
C TRP A 121 11.41 6.30 -12.36
N ARG A 122 10.86 6.88 -11.30
CA ARG A 122 10.83 6.27 -9.96
C ARG A 122 9.42 5.79 -9.64
N LEU A 123 9.28 4.82 -8.74
CA LEU A 123 7.95 4.40 -8.27
C LEU A 123 7.20 5.58 -7.63
N ALA A 124 5.88 5.60 -7.83
CA ALA A 124 5.00 6.43 -7.03
C ALA A 124 5.18 6.09 -5.53
N PRO A 125 5.29 7.09 -4.63
CA PRO A 125 5.60 6.84 -3.22
C PRO A 125 4.64 5.87 -2.52
N GLU A 126 3.35 5.91 -2.85
CA GLU A 126 2.31 5.03 -2.33
C GLU A 126 2.50 3.56 -2.73
N LEU A 127 3.24 3.30 -3.80
CA LEU A 127 3.47 1.96 -4.34
C LEU A 127 4.68 1.27 -3.70
N VAL A 128 5.67 2.05 -3.25
CA VAL A 128 6.94 1.54 -2.69
C VAL A 128 6.75 0.50 -1.57
N PRO A 129 5.99 0.76 -0.49
CA PRO A 129 5.87 -0.21 0.59
C PRO A 129 5.22 -1.52 0.12
N THR A 130 4.22 -1.46 -0.76
CA THR A 130 3.57 -2.67 -1.30
C THR A 130 4.54 -3.49 -2.14
N VAL A 131 5.27 -2.86 -3.06
CA VAL A 131 6.22 -3.56 -3.94
C VAL A 131 7.35 -4.20 -3.13
N LEU A 132 7.93 -3.47 -2.16
CA LEU A 132 8.99 -4.01 -1.30
C LEU A 132 8.50 -5.19 -0.46
N ALA A 133 7.32 -5.06 0.16
CA ALA A 133 6.75 -6.13 0.99
C ALA A 133 6.45 -7.40 0.17
N ARG A 134 5.92 -7.24 -1.05
CA ARG A 134 5.59 -8.34 -1.96
C ARG A 134 6.82 -9.16 -2.35
N HIS A 135 7.95 -8.49 -2.61
CA HIS A 135 9.16 -9.13 -3.11
C HIS A 135 10.19 -9.48 -2.03
N ARG A 136 9.88 -9.30 -0.75
CA ARG A 136 10.83 -9.51 0.36
C ARG A 136 11.55 -10.87 0.35
N ALA A 137 10.92 -11.92 -0.19
CA ALA A 137 11.47 -13.28 -0.23
C ALA A 137 12.27 -13.60 -1.51
N ASP A 138 12.28 -12.71 -2.50
CA ASP A 138 12.97 -12.87 -3.78
C ASP A 138 13.99 -11.74 -3.93
N ALA A 139 15.29 -12.03 -3.79
CA ALA A 139 16.30 -10.96 -3.78
C ALA A 139 16.44 -10.28 -5.14
N VAL A 140 16.21 -10.97 -6.26
CA VAL A 140 16.28 -10.37 -7.59
C VAL A 140 15.15 -9.36 -7.76
N ARG A 141 13.91 -9.76 -7.43
CA ARG A 141 12.75 -8.88 -7.54
C ARG A 141 12.76 -7.76 -6.51
N HIS A 142 13.26 -8.02 -5.30
CA HIS A 142 13.46 -7.00 -4.28
C HIS A 142 14.50 -5.96 -4.70
N ALA A 143 15.62 -6.40 -5.29
CA ALA A 143 16.62 -5.50 -5.85
C ALA A 143 16.04 -4.62 -6.97
N ARG A 144 15.23 -5.19 -7.88
CA ARG A 144 14.48 -4.40 -8.89
C ARG A 144 13.56 -3.37 -8.27
N ALA A 145 12.80 -3.77 -7.24
CA ALA A 145 11.91 -2.88 -6.50
C ALA A 145 12.68 -1.72 -5.86
N LEU A 146 13.85 -1.99 -5.26
CA LEU A 146 14.71 -0.98 -4.67
C LEU A 146 15.29 -0.02 -5.71
N LEU A 147 15.75 -0.52 -6.86
CA LEU A 147 16.21 0.32 -7.96
C LEU A 147 15.10 1.25 -8.46
N ALA A 148 13.87 0.74 -8.58
CA ALA A 148 12.72 1.53 -8.99
C ALA A 148 12.28 2.54 -7.91
N ALA A 149 12.35 2.17 -6.62
CA ALA A 149 12.01 3.05 -5.50
C ALA A 149 13.05 4.15 -5.24
N GLY A 150 14.31 3.91 -5.60
CA GLY A 150 15.40 4.84 -5.35
C GLY A 150 15.68 5.06 -3.85
N PRO A 151 16.14 6.26 -3.45
CA PRO A 151 16.45 6.56 -2.06
C PRO A 151 15.26 6.41 -1.10
N LEU A 152 14.03 6.59 -1.59
CA LEU A 152 12.83 6.38 -0.79
C LEU A 152 12.74 4.93 -0.30
N GLY A 153 13.08 3.95 -1.14
CA GLY A 153 13.04 2.53 -0.75
C GLY A 153 14.00 2.20 0.39
N LEU A 154 15.23 2.71 0.33
CA LEU A 154 16.24 2.52 1.39
C LEU A 154 15.81 3.19 2.70
N TRP A 155 15.33 4.42 2.61
CA TRP A 155 14.79 5.14 3.75
C TRP A 155 13.60 4.41 4.38
N MET A 156 12.69 3.85 3.57
CA MET A 156 11.55 3.08 4.11
C MET A 156 12.00 1.79 4.81
N ILE A 157 13.07 1.14 4.36
CA ILE A 157 13.62 -0.05 5.03
C ILE A 157 14.26 0.32 6.38
N GLU A 158 14.97 1.44 6.44
CA GLU A 158 15.54 1.95 7.70
C GLU A 158 14.45 2.17 8.75
N TRP A 159 13.33 2.78 8.34
CA TRP A 159 12.18 3.06 9.22
C TRP A 159 11.26 1.86 9.45
N SER A 160 11.24 0.91 8.52
CA SER A 160 10.42 -0.30 8.59
C SER A 160 11.24 -1.51 8.17
N PRO A 161 12.04 -2.09 9.10
CA PRO A 161 12.85 -3.28 8.83
C PRO A 161 12.12 -4.47 8.20
N PRO A 162 10.81 -4.72 8.45
CA PRO A 162 10.07 -5.78 7.76
C PRO A 162 9.98 -5.65 6.23
N LEU A 163 10.27 -4.47 5.67
CA LEU A 163 10.34 -4.24 4.22
C LEU A 163 11.67 -4.70 3.59
N ALA A 164 12.68 -5.04 4.41
CA ALA A 164 13.97 -5.53 3.93
C ALA A 164 13.85 -6.91 3.25
N CYS A 165 14.78 -7.20 2.34
CA CYS A 165 14.92 -8.54 1.76
C CYS A 165 15.31 -9.55 2.85
N VAL A 166 14.67 -10.72 2.86
CA VAL A 166 14.96 -11.83 3.77
C VAL A 166 15.68 -13.00 3.09
N ALA A 167 16.01 -12.86 1.80
CA ALA A 167 16.68 -13.90 1.03
C ALA A 167 18.17 -14.03 1.42
N LYS A 168 18.67 -15.27 1.45
CA LYS A 168 20.04 -15.59 1.90
C LYS A 168 21.15 -15.25 0.90
N GLN A 169 20.83 -15.01 -0.38
CA GLN A 169 21.81 -14.84 -1.47
C GLN A 169 21.55 -13.56 -2.27
N VAL A 170 21.91 -12.40 -1.71
CA VAL A 170 21.59 -11.09 -2.30
C VAL A 170 22.59 -10.69 -3.41
N ALA A 171 23.91 -10.81 -3.17
CA ALA A 171 24.94 -10.21 -4.04
C ALA A 171 24.98 -10.75 -5.49
N ALA A 172 24.83 -12.07 -5.70
CA ALA A 172 24.81 -12.65 -7.05
C ALA A 172 23.50 -12.37 -7.79
N GLN A 173 22.43 -12.06 -7.06
CA GLN A 173 21.08 -11.82 -7.55
C GLN A 173 20.84 -10.34 -7.95
N GLU A 174 21.60 -9.42 -7.37
CA GLU A 174 21.58 -8.00 -7.77
C GLU A 174 22.10 -7.78 -9.20
N ALA A 175 23.12 -8.54 -9.63
CA ALA A 175 23.67 -8.43 -10.98
C ALA A 175 22.65 -8.77 -12.09
N THR A 176 21.70 -9.67 -11.81
CA THR A 176 20.63 -10.07 -12.75
C THR A 176 19.38 -9.19 -12.63
N ALA A 177 19.35 -8.25 -11.69
CA ALA A 177 18.20 -7.37 -11.48
C ALA A 177 17.88 -6.52 -12.72
N ALA A 178 18.85 -6.20 -13.58
CA ALA A 178 18.64 -5.39 -14.78
C ALA A 178 18.02 -6.16 -15.97
N GLU A 179 18.00 -7.49 -15.91
CA GLU A 179 17.54 -8.36 -17.00
C GLU A 179 16.16 -8.95 -16.71
N LEU A 180 15.38 -9.22 -17.76
CA LEU A 180 14.12 -9.95 -17.62
C LEU A 180 14.40 -11.42 -17.36
N PRO A 181 13.66 -12.08 -16.45
CA PRO A 181 13.78 -13.52 -16.30
C PRO A 181 13.35 -14.21 -17.59
N ALA A 182 14.16 -15.18 -18.02
CA ALA A 182 13.81 -16.08 -19.11
C ALA A 182 12.56 -16.87 -18.70
N LEU A 183 11.57 -16.88 -19.58
CA LEU A 183 10.35 -17.66 -19.38
C LEU A 183 10.42 -18.92 -20.23
N PRO A 184 10.00 -20.08 -19.70
CA PRO A 184 10.01 -21.31 -20.47
C PRO A 184 9.02 -21.19 -21.65
N VAL A 185 9.56 -21.33 -22.86
CA VAL A 185 8.82 -21.41 -24.12
C VAL A 185 9.24 -22.71 -24.82
N VAL A 186 8.30 -23.42 -25.43
CA VAL A 186 8.63 -24.66 -26.17
C VAL A 186 9.53 -24.33 -27.37
N PRO A 187 10.51 -25.18 -27.71
CA PRO A 187 11.48 -24.89 -28.77
C PRO A 187 10.85 -24.42 -30.09
N ASP A 188 9.75 -25.04 -30.50
CA ASP A 188 9.03 -24.72 -31.74
C ASP A 188 8.48 -23.29 -31.79
N LEU A 189 8.23 -22.66 -30.64
CA LEU A 189 7.69 -21.31 -30.54
C LEU A 189 8.77 -20.25 -30.25
N VAL A 190 10.00 -20.66 -29.92
CA VAL A 190 11.11 -19.74 -29.66
C VAL A 190 11.39 -18.79 -30.84
N PRO A 191 11.35 -19.22 -32.12
CA PRO A 191 11.56 -18.30 -33.24
C PRO A 191 10.58 -17.12 -33.28
N LEU A 192 9.37 -17.29 -32.72
CA LEU A 192 8.35 -16.22 -32.68
C LEU A 192 8.72 -15.08 -31.73
N LEU A 193 9.70 -15.25 -30.84
CA LEU A 193 10.14 -14.19 -29.94
C LEU A 193 10.82 -13.03 -30.69
N THR A 194 11.45 -13.34 -31.83
CA THR A 194 12.17 -12.36 -32.66
C THR A 194 11.52 -12.15 -34.03
N ALA A 195 10.54 -12.98 -34.40
CA ALA A 195 9.81 -12.88 -35.66
C ALA A 195 9.07 -11.54 -35.83
N GLU A 196 8.73 -11.23 -37.07
CA GLU A 196 7.97 -10.04 -37.42
C GLU A 196 6.52 -10.11 -36.91
N ALA A 197 5.95 -8.95 -36.60
CA ALA A 197 4.62 -8.82 -35.97
C ALA A 197 3.53 -9.65 -36.67
N GLY A 198 3.51 -9.64 -38.01
CA GLY A 198 2.55 -10.40 -38.79
C GLY A 198 2.72 -11.91 -38.70
N GLU A 199 3.94 -12.41 -38.55
CA GLU A 199 4.23 -13.85 -38.42
C GLU A 199 3.78 -14.39 -37.07
N VAL A 200 4.08 -13.66 -35.99
CA VAL A 200 3.62 -13.99 -34.63
C VAL A 200 2.10 -14.05 -34.60
N ALA A 201 1.44 -12.99 -35.08
CA ALA A 201 0.00 -12.86 -35.09
C ALA A 201 -0.69 -13.98 -35.89
N ARG A 202 -0.20 -14.27 -37.11
CA ARG A 202 -0.72 -15.37 -37.94
C ARG A 202 -0.54 -16.72 -37.27
N THR A 203 0.63 -17.01 -36.74
CA THR A 203 0.93 -18.32 -36.13
C THR A 203 0.03 -18.60 -34.92
N LEU A 204 -0.15 -17.60 -34.05
CA LEU A 204 -1.05 -17.70 -32.90
C LEU A 204 -2.51 -17.89 -33.34
N ALA A 205 -3.01 -17.05 -34.26
CA ALA A 205 -4.39 -17.13 -34.72
C ALA A 205 -4.71 -18.45 -35.42
N THR A 206 -3.84 -18.92 -36.32
CA THR A 206 -4.00 -20.21 -37.02
C THR A 206 -3.96 -21.38 -36.05
N GLY A 207 -3.03 -21.39 -35.08
CA GLY A 207 -2.96 -22.45 -34.07
C GLY A 207 -4.17 -22.51 -33.14
N LEU A 208 -4.77 -21.37 -32.79
CA LEU A 208 -6.00 -21.30 -32.00
C LEU A 208 -7.23 -21.72 -32.81
N ALA A 209 -7.34 -21.24 -34.06
CA ALA A 209 -8.45 -21.56 -34.97
C ALA A 209 -8.49 -23.04 -35.34
N SER A 210 -7.32 -23.67 -35.50
CA SER A 210 -7.20 -25.11 -35.77
C SER A 210 -7.26 -25.99 -34.52
N ALA A 211 -7.50 -25.42 -33.32
CA ALA A 211 -7.47 -26.12 -32.04
C ALA A 211 -6.15 -26.85 -31.72
N ARG A 212 -5.04 -26.50 -32.41
CA ARG A 212 -3.70 -26.98 -32.07
C ARG A 212 -3.24 -26.44 -30.72
N PHE A 213 -3.68 -25.24 -30.36
CA PHE A 213 -3.41 -24.62 -29.07
C PHE A 213 -4.60 -24.76 -28.12
N GLY A 214 -4.62 -25.85 -27.35
CA GLY A 214 -5.56 -26.05 -26.24
C GLY A 214 -5.07 -25.52 -24.88
N SER A 215 -5.86 -25.80 -23.83
CA SER A 215 -5.58 -25.40 -22.44
C SER A 215 -4.21 -25.83 -21.92
N ALA A 216 -3.72 -26.99 -22.36
CA ALA A 216 -2.38 -27.49 -22.01
C ALA A 216 -1.24 -26.54 -22.44
N HIS A 217 -1.47 -25.72 -23.48
CA HIS A 217 -0.48 -24.77 -24.00
C HIS A 217 -0.56 -23.40 -23.31
N ARG A 218 -1.54 -23.17 -22.43
CA ARG A 218 -1.83 -21.85 -21.85
C ARG A 218 -0.59 -21.21 -21.24
N ALA A 219 0.14 -21.92 -20.38
CA ALA A 219 1.30 -21.38 -19.69
C ALA A 219 2.41 -20.95 -20.67
N VAL A 220 2.70 -21.78 -21.67
CA VAL A 220 3.73 -21.51 -22.68
C VAL A 220 3.34 -20.33 -23.58
N LEU A 221 2.06 -20.23 -23.96
CA LEU A 221 1.57 -19.13 -24.80
C LEU A 221 1.51 -17.80 -24.04
N VAL A 222 1.16 -17.84 -22.74
CA VAL A 222 1.27 -16.66 -21.86
C VAL A 222 2.72 -16.19 -21.79
N ASN A 223 3.67 -17.11 -21.59
CA ASN A 223 5.10 -16.79 -21.57
C ASN A 223 5.59 -16.21 -22.90
N LEU A 224 5.13 -16.78 -24.02
CA LEU A 224 5.43 -16.28 -25.35
C LEU A 224 4.92 -14.85 -25.52
N VAL A 225 3.63 -14.58 -25.27
CA VAL A 225 3.03 -13.24 -25.42
C VAL A 225 3.67 -12.22 -24.46
N ALA A 226 4.09 -12.65 -23.28
CA ALA A 226 4.84 -11.83 -22.33
C ALA A 226 6.28 -11.50 -22.78
N ARG A 227 6.78 -12.10 -23.87
CA ARG A 227 8.19 -11.96 -24.32
C ARG A 227 8.36 -11.66 -25.81
N VAL A 228 7.31 -11.74 -26.63
CA VAL A 228 7.36 -11.26 -28.02
C VAL A 228 7.75 -9.78 -28.06
N ARG A 229 8.26 -9.31 -29.20
CA ARG A 229 8.56 -7.90 -29.41
C ARG A 229 7.32 -7.02 -29.15
N ALA A 230 7.53 -5.85 -28.57
CA ALA A 230 6.44 -4.94 -28.19
C ALA A 230 5.61 -4.45 -29.40
N ASP A 231 6.27 -4.25 -30.55
CA ASP A 231 5.65 -3.87 -31.82
C ASP A 231 4.73 -4.95 -32.41
N ALA A 232 4.88 -6.21 -31.99
CA ALA A 232 4.00 -7.30 -32.39
C ALA A 232 2.65 -7.30 -31.63
N LEU A 233 2.56 -6.66 -30.47
CA LEU A 233 1.39 -6.75 -29.59
C LEU A 233 0.08 -6.28 -30.24
N PRO A 234 0.03 -5.14 -30.98
CA PRO A 234 -1.20 -4.73 -31.66
C PRO A 234 -1.68 -5.75 -32.70
N ALA A 235 -0.75 -6.37 -33.44
CA ALA A 235 -1.06 -7.39 -34.42
C ALA A 235 -1.59 -8.68 -33.75
N VAL A 236 -0.98 -9.08 -32.63
CA VAL A 236 -1.44 -10.23 -31.83
C VAL A 236 -2.84 -9.99 -31.27
N VAL A 237 -3.11 -8.83 -30.67
CA VAL A 237 -4.44 -8.47 -30.15
C VAL A 237 -5.49 -8.58 -31.25
N LYS A 238 -5.21 -8.03 -32.43
CA LYS A 238 -6.14 -8.06 -33.58
C LYS A 238 -6.40 -9.48 -34.07
N ALA A 239 -5.34 -10.27 -34.31
CA ALA A 239 -5.46 -11.59 -34.92
C ALA A 239 -6.07 -12.63 -33.96
N VAL A 240 -5.68 -12.60 -32.69
CA VAL A 240 -6.23 -13.51 -31.67
C VAL A 240 -7.66 -13.12 -31.31
N GLY A 241 -7.99 -11.82 -31.30
CA GLY A 241 -9.35 -11.33 -31.09
C GLY A 241 -10.33 -11.68 -32.21
N SER A 242 -9.85 -12.10 -33.39
CA SER A 242 -10.68 -12.55 -34.52
C SER A 242 -10.89 -14.06 -34.60
N VAL A 243 -10.44 -14.83 -33.60
CA VAL A 243 -10.71 -16.27 -33.54
C VAL A 243 -12.21 -16.52 -33.41
N ASP A 244 -12.73 -17.49 -34.17
CA ASP A 244 -14.15 -17.86 -34.17
C ASP A 244 -14.68 -18.12 -32.74
N PRO A 245 -15.76 -17.46 -32.30
CA PRO A 245 -16.36 -17.67 -30.99
C PRO A 245 -16.79 -19.12 -30.70
N SER A 246 -17.03 -19.92 -31.75
CA SER A 246 -17.37 -21.34 -31.64
C SER A 246 -16.14 -22.26 -31.48
N SER A 247 -14.92 -21.72 -31.63
CA SER A 247 -13.69 -22.49 -31.46
C SER A 247 -13.54 -23.00 -30.02
N PRO A 248 -13.11 -24.27 -29.82
CA PRO A 248 -12.82 -24.77 -28.47
C PRO A 248 -11.68 -24.00 -27.77
N SER A 249 -10.88 -23.23 -28.52
CA SER A 249 -9.77 -22.42 -28.01
C SER A 249 -10.17 -20.99 -27.65
N ILE A 250 -11.45 -20.62 -27.76
CA ILE A 250 -11.92 -19.23 -27.62
C ILE A 250 -11.56 -18.60 -26.25
N GLY A 251 -11.68 -19.35 -25.16
CA GLY A 251 -11.33 -18.85 -23.82
C GLY A 251 -9.83 -18.53 -23.70
N LEU A 252 -8.97 -19.33 -24.35
CA LEU A 252 -7.54 -19.06 -24.40
C LEU A 252 -7.23 -17.86 -25.31
N ALA A 253 -7.93 -17.72 -26.44
CA ALA A 253 -7.79 -16.56 -27.32
C ALA A 253 -8.12 -15.26 -26.57
N PHE A 254 -9.25 -15.20 -25.87
CA PHE A 254 -9.60 -14.03 -25.05
C PHE A 254 -8.54 -13.70 -24.00
N ALA A 255 -8.04 -14.70 -23.29
CA ALA A 255 -7.01 -14.52 -22.28
C ALA A 255 -5.70 -13.96 -22.87
N LEU A 256 -5.25 -14.48 -24.02
CA LEU A 256 -4.04 -14.00 -24.69
C LEU A 256 -4.22 -12.59 -25.28
N ALA A 257 -5.41 -12.28 -25.80
CA ALA A 257 -5.73 -10.94 -26.29
C ALA A 257 -5.76 -9.91 -25.16
N ASP A 258 -6.30 -10.26 -23.99
CA ASP A 258 -6.28 -9.41 -22.80
C ASP A 258 -4.85 -9.16 -22.30
N LEU A 259 -4.05 -10.22 -22.16
CA LEU A 259 -2.64 -10.11 -21.80
C LEU A 259 -1.86 -9.21 -22.76
N ALA A 260 -2.01 -9.43 -24.07
CA ALA A 260 -1.31 -8.64 -25.09
C ALA A 260 -1.74 -7.15 -25.05
N ARG A 261 -3.03 -6.88 -24.81
CA ARG A 261 -3.55 -5.53 -24.68
C ARG A 261 -3.03 -4.83 -23.43
N LEU A 262 -3.05 -5.51 -22.28
CA LEU A 262 -2.53 -4.96 -21.03
C LEU A 262 -1.03 -4.66 -21.14
N ARG A 263 -0.25 -5.59 -21.70
CA ARG A 263 1.18 -5.39 -21.92
C ARG A 263 1.45 -4.21 -22.87
N HIS A 264 0.70 -4.08 -23.95
CA HIS A 264 0.85 -2.96 -24.88
C HIS A 264 0.55 -1.63 -24.19
N HIS A 265 -0.58 -1.55 -23.47
CA HIS A 265 -0.99 -0.36 -22.74
C HIS A 265 0.06 0.06 -21.70
N MET A 266 0.51 -0.89 -20.89
CA MET A 266 1.57 -0.72 -19.91
C MET A 266 2.85 -0.11 -20.50
N LEU A 267 3.31 -0.62 -21.64
CA LEU A 267 4.55 -0.14 -22.26
C LEU A 267 4.38 1.28 -22.78
N THR A 268 3.25 1.59 -23.41
CA THR A 268 2.95 2.94 -23.93
C THR A 268 2.81 3.98 -22.82
N GLU A 269 2.22 3.63 -21.67
CA GLU A 269 2.10 4.53 -20.52
C GLU A 269 3.42 4.96 -19.90
N LEU A 270 4.44 4.10 -20.03
CA LEU A 270 5.75 4.31 -19.44
C LEU A 270 6.75 4.91 -20.42
N GLU A 271 6.37 5.15 -21.69
CA GLU A 271 7.22 5.83 -22.66
C GLU A 271 7.61 7.23 -22.13
N PRO A 272 8.89 7.63 -22.25
CA PRO A 272 9.32 8.95 -21.85
C PRO A 272 8.62 10.02 -22.71
N ALA A 273 8.16 11.09 -22.07
CA ALA A 273 7.50 12.23 -22.71
C ALA A 273 8.47 13.08 -23.54
#